data_AF-A0A7R9Y3J5-F1
#
_entry.id   AF-A0A7R9Y3J5-F1
#
_cell.length_a   1.000
_cell.length_b   1.000
_cell.length_c   1.000
_cell.angle_alpha   90.00
_cell.angle_beta   90.00
_cell.angle_gamma   90.00
#
_symmetry.space_group_name_H-M   'P 1'
#
loop_
_entity.id
_entity.type
_entity.pdbx_description
1 polymer ?
#
loop_
_entity_poly.entity_id
_entity_poly.type
_entity_poly.pdbx_seq_one_letter_code
_entity_poly.pdbx_strand_id
1 'polypeptide(L)'
;MAVLGPLSASERRALGRRGSTPDGVTAARVLLESAWQARQRDTRCGLGTCSPPIVSRIPQFLSDGNLGFNNAKKIADVPFAYPMAVSVSILLVLYTLLVPLLIESRCRSGPLAAVLSFLAVFAYWIMNESAREIEDPFVYG
;
A
#
# COMPACT_ATOMS: atom_id res chain seq x y z
N MET A 1 1.87 -20.63 0.78
CA MET A 1 2.98 -19.67 0.95
C MET A 1 3.77 -20.10 2.18
N ALA A 2 5.00 -20.54 2.04
CA ALA A 2 5.83 -20.90 3.19
C ALA A 2 6.18 -19.62 3.94
N VAL A 3 5.52 -19.38 5.07
CA VAL A 3 5.85 -18.27 5.97
C VAL A 3 7.28 -18.50 6.43
N LEU A 4 8.17 -17.55 6.10
CA LEU A 4 9.52 -17.51 6.62
C LEU A 4 9.41 -17.55 8.15
N GLY A 5 10.05 -18.52 8.79
CA GLY A 5 9.93 -18.73 10.24
C GLY A 5 10.23 -17.46 11.05
N PRO A 6 9.81 -17.41 12.32
CA PRO A 6 10.04 -16.24 13.17
C PRO A 6 11.53 -15.88 13.21
N LEU A 7 11.82 -14.58 13.16
CA LEU A 7 13.18 -14.01 13.24
C LEU A 7 13.99 -14.67 14.36
N SER A 8 15.14 -15.23 14.00
CA SER A 8 16.01 -15.90 14.96
C SER A 8 16.54 -14.92 16.01
N ALA A 9 16.90 -15.43 17.19
CA ALA A 9 17.38 -14.60 18.28
C ALA A 9 18.66 -13.81 17.93
N SER A 10 19.51 -14.34 17.05
CA SER A 10 20.72 -13.66 16.56
C SER A 10 20.38 -12.54 15.58
N GLU A 11 19.43 -12.75 14.67
CA GLU A 11 18.95 -11.72 13.73
C GLU A 11 18.23 -10.59 14.46
N ARG A 12 17.39 -10.92 15.45
CA ARG A 12 16.73 -9.94 16.30
C ARG A 12 17.73 -9.09 17.09
N ARG A 13 18.83 -9.70 17.56
CA ARG A 13 19.94 -8.97 18.20
C ARG A 13 20.72 -8.11 17.21
N ALA A 14 20.91 -8.57 15.97
CA ALA A 14 21.53 -7.78 14.90
C ALA A 14 20.68 -6.57 14.50
N LEU A 15 19.36 -6.74 14.42
CA LEU A 15 18.38 -5.68 14.23
C LEU A 15 18.41 -4.68 15.38
N GLY A 16 18.42 -5.15 16.63
CA GLY A 16 18.48 -4.29 17.82
C GLY A 16 19.78 -3.50 17.95
N ARG A 17 20.91 -4.02 17.47
CA ARG A 17 22.21 -3.32 17.46
C ARG A 17 22.30 -2.20 16.43
N ARG A 18 21.53 -2.26 15.35
CA ARG A 18 21.66 -1.32 14.22
C ARG A 18 20.83 -0.04 14.37
N GLY A 19 20.11 0.10 15.48
CA GLY A 19 19.45 1.34 15.89
C GLY A 19 18.18 1.64 15.10
N SER A 20 17.05 1.64 15.80
CA SER A 20 15.81 2.41 15.59
C SER A 20 15.57 3.05 14.21
N THR A 21 15.62 2.30 13.10
CA THR A 21 14.82 2.68 11.92
C THR A 21 13.37 2.40 12.29
N PRO A 22 12.43 3.35 12.07
CA PRO A 22 11.03 3.20 12.46
C PRO A 22 10.39 1.93 11.88
N ASP A 23 10.92 1.40 10.77
CA ASP A 23 10.48 0.15 10.15
C ASP A 23 11.53 -0.96 10.31
N GLY A 24 11.27 -1.93 11.19
CA GLY A 24 12.13 -3.11 11.37
C GLY A 24 12.31 -3.94 10.08
N VAL A 25 11.40 -3.82 9.12
CA VAL A 25 11.45 -4.50 7.82
C VAL A 25 12.57 -3.93 6.93
N THR A 26 12.81 -2.61 6.99
CA THR A 26 13.86 -1.95 6.21
C THR A 26 15.25 -2.37 6.69
N ALA A 27 15.42 -2.51 8.01
CA ALA A 27 16.66 -3.03 8.58
C ALA A 27 16.91 -4.51 8.23
N ALA A 28 15.86 -5.33 8.19
CA ALA A 28 15.96 -6.73 7.79
C ALA A 28 16.42 -6.89 6.33
N ARG A 29 15.96 -6.02 5.41
CA ARG A 29 16.39 -6.01 4.00
C ARG A 29 17.89 -5.72 3.86
N VAL A 30 18.38 -4.68 4.52
CA VAL A 30 19.79 -4.30 4.51
C VAL A 30 20.68 -5.41 5.10
N LEU A 31 20.19 -6.09 6.13
CA LEU A 31 20.88 -7.26 6.70
C LEU A 31 20.92 -8.43 5.72
N LEU A 32 19.82 -8.71 5.01
CA LEU A 32 19.78 -9.76 4.01
C LEU A 32 20.79 -9.49 2.87
N GLU A 33 20.77 -8.28 2.30
CA GLU A 33 21.68 -7.88 1.21
C GLU A 33 23.16 -7.95 1.64
N SER A 34 23.49 -7.42 2.81
CA SER A 34 24.87 -7.46 3.33
C SER A 34 25.32 -8.88 3.73
N ALA A 35 24.40 -9.73 4.20
CA ALA A 35 24.68 -11.14 4.47
C ALA A 35 24.92 -11.92 3.17
N TRP A 36 24.14 -11.66 2.11
CA TRP A 36 24.38 -12.24 0.78
C TRP A 36 25.75 -11.85 0.23
N GLN A 37 26.11 -10.56 0.30
CA GLN A 37 27.44 -10.08 -0.11
C GLN A 37 28.58 -10.69 0.71
N ALA A 38 28.38 -10.87 2.02
CA ALA A 38 29.36 -11.54 2.87
C ALA A 38 29.54 -13.01 2.47
N ARG A 39 28.44 -13.70 2.13
CA ARG A 39 28.46 -15.12 1.79
C ARG A 39 29.03 -15.39 0.39
N GLN A 40 28.84 -14.49 -0.56
CA GLN A 40 29.48 -14.58 -1.88
C GLN A 40 31.01 -14.53 -1.81
N ARG A 41 31.57 -13.82 -0.83
CA ARG A 41 33.03 -13.73 -0.62
C ARG A 41 33.63 -14.97 0.04
N ASP A 42 32.79 -15.84 0.62
CA ASP A 42 33.25 -17.05 1.27
C ASP A 42 33.34 -18.20 0.26
N THR A 43 34.53 -18.48 -0.26
CA THR A 43 34.79 -19.56 -1.21
C THR A 43 34.51 -20.96 -0.65
N ARG A 44 34.27 -21.10 0.66
CA ARG A 44 33.95 -22.38 1.32
C ARG A 44 32.48 -22.77 1.18
N CYS A 45 31.60 -21.85 0.80
CA CYS A 45 30.22 -22.19 0.58
C CYS A 45 30.05 -22.91 -0.77
N GLY A 46 29.24 -23.97 -0.82
CA GLY A 46 28.97 -24.74 -2.05
C GLY A 46 28.31 -23.95 -3.19
N LEU A 47 28.11 -22.64 -3.02
CA LEU A 47 27.74 -21.71 -4.08
C LEU A 47 28.91 -21.42 -5.03
N GLY A 48 30.16 -21.56 -4.59
CA GLY A 48 31.35 -21.38 -5.43
C GLY A 48 31.52 -22.47 -6.51
N THR A 49 30.86 -23.62 -6.35
CA THR A 49 30.86 -24.74 -7.31
C THR A 49 29.71 -24.66 -8.32
N CYS A 50 28.75 -23.75 -8.14
CA CYS A 50 27.64 -23.56 -9.08
C CYS A 50 28.05 -22.69 -10.26
N SER A 51 27.45 -22.93 -11.43
CA SER A 51 27.70 -22.11 -12.62
C SER A 51 27.38 -20.63 -12.35
N PRO A 52 28.21 -19.68 -12.83
CA PRO A 52 28.03 -18.24 -12.65
C PRO A 52 26.60 -17.68 -12.87
N PRO A 53 25.80 -18.15 -13.85
CA PRO A 53 24.45 -17.63 -14.07
C PRO A 53 23.44 -17.95 -12.97
N ILE A 54 23.68 -18.96 -12.11
CA ILE A 54 22.75 -19.32 -11.04
C ILE A 54 22.93 -18.39 -9.83
N VAL A 55 24.19 -18.09 -9.50
CA VAL A 55 24.55 -17.27 -8.34
C VAL A 55 24.18 -15.79 -8.56
N SER A 56 24.21 -15.32 -9.81
CA SER A 56 23.81 -13.95 -10.18
C SER A 56 22.29 -13.71 -10.18
N ARG A 57 21.47 -14.76 -10.27
CA ARG A 57 19.99 -14.65 -10.23
C ARG A 57 19.45 -14.29 -8.85
N ILE A 58 20.09 -14.76 -7.79
CA ILE A 58 19.64 -14.54 -6.40
C ILE A 58 19.55 -13.04 -6.04
N PRO A 59 20.61 -12.22 -6.27
CA PRO A 59 20.51 -10.79 -6.01
C PRO A 59 19.54 -10.07 -6.96
N GLN A 60 19.28 -10.60 -8.17
CA GLN A 60 18.25 -10.06 -9.06
C GLN A 60 16.86 -10.22 -8.46
N PHE A 61 16.47 -11.43 -8.05
CA PHE A 61 15.18 -11.66 -7.39
C PHE A 61 15.04 -10.87 -6.09
N LEU A 62 16.14 -10.72 -5.33
CA LEU A 62 16.15 -9.89 -4.14
C LEU A 62 15.91 -8.41 -4.47
N SER A 63 16.59 -7.89 -5.49
CA SER A 63 16.42 -6.51 -5.97
C SER A 63 15.00 -6.25 -6.48
N ASP A 64 14.42 -7.20 -7.22
CA ASP A 64 13.04 -7.11 -7.71
C ASP A 64 12.03 -7.08 -6.55
N GLY A 65 12.24 -7.95 -5.53
CA GLY A 65 11.45 -7.91 -4.30
C GLY A 65 11.61 -6.60 -3.52
N ASN A 66 12.83 -6.04 -3.52
CA ASN A 66 13.17 -4.75 -2.92
C ASN A 66 12.38 -3.60 -3.57
N LEU A 67 12.28 -3.65 -4.90
CA LEU A 67 11.58 -2.65 -5.71
C LEU A 67 10.07 -2.70 -5.46
N GLY A 68 9.48 -3.91 -5.42
CA GLY A 68 8.07 -4.11 -5.06
C GLY A 68 7.75 -3.57 -3.66
N PHE A 69 8.59 -3.89 -2.67
CA PHE A 69 8.42 -3.39 -1.31
C PHE A 69 8.53 -1.86 -1.23
N ASN A 70 9.51 -1.26 -1.91
CA ASN A 70 9.67 0.19 -1.92
C ASN A 70 8.48 0.90 -2.57
N ASN A 71 7.87 0.32 -3.61
CA ASN A 71 6.68 0.88 -4.23
C ASN A 71 5.47 0.80 -3.31
N ALA A 72 5.27 -0.33 -2.62
CA ALA A 72 4.21 -0.46 -1.62
C ALA A 72 4.41 0.52 -0.44
N LYS A 73 5.65 0.67 0.03
CA LYS A 73 6.00 1.62 1.09
C LYS A 73 5.72 3.07 0.68
N LYS A 74 6.00 3.47 -0.58
CA LYS A 74 5.65 4.81 -1.06
C LYS A 74 4.15 5.08 -1.04
N ILE A 75 3.33 4.08 -1.34
CA ILE A 75 1.86 4.20 -1.28
C ILE A 75 1.40 4.35 0.18
N ALA A 76 2.03 3.62 1.11
CA ALA A 76 1.70 3.69 2.54
C ALA A 76 2.22 4.97 3.24
N ASP A 77 3.37 5.51 2.83
CA ASP A 77 4.04 6.63 3.50
C ASP A 77 3.52 8.00 3.03
N VAL A 78 2.85 8.09 1.87
CA VAL A 78 2.35 9.36 1.33
C VAL A 78 0.87 9.49 1.70
N PRO A 79 0.54 10.16 2.82
CA PRO A 79 -0.85 10.42 3.15
C PRO A 79 -1.45 11.37 2.11
N PHE A 80 -2.72 11.19 1.81
CA PHE A 80 -3.45 12.14 0.99
C PHE A 80 -3.44 13.53 1.62
N ALA A 81 -3.43 14.56 0.79
CA ALA A 81 -3.39 15.93 1.30
C ALA A 81 -4.70 16.24 2.03
N TYR A 82 -4.59 16.50 3.33
CA TYR A 82 -5.72 16.87 4.19
C TYR A 82 -6.67 17.94 3.59
N PRO A 83 -6.18 19.02 2.93
CA PRO A 83 -7.07 20.02 2.35
C PRO A 83 -7.95 19.48 1.22
N MET A 84 -7.48 18.49 0.47
CA MET A 84 -8.27 17.87 -0.61
C MET A 84 -9.39 17.00 -0.03
N ALA A 85 -9.14 16.29 1.07
CA ALA A 85 -10.16 15.46 1.74
C ALA A 85 -11.32 16.31 2.27
N VAL A 86 -11.00 17.44 2.90
CA VAL A 86 -12.01 18.38 3.39
C VAL A 86 -12.81 18.99 2.22
N SER A 87 -12.14 19.34 1.13
CA SER A 87 -12.79 19.92 -0.06
C SER A 87 -13.80 18.97 -0.71
N VAL A 88 -13.44 17.69 -0.88
CA VAL A 88 -14.34 16.66 -1.43
C VAL A 88 -15.53 16.43 -0.49
N SER A 89 -15.30 16.40 0.82
CA SER A 89 -16.36 16.24 1.82
C SER A 89 -17.37 17.39 1.78
N ILE A 90 -16.90 18.64 1.69
CA ILE A 90 -17.77 19.82 1.57
C ILE A 90 -18.59 19.78 0.29
N LEU A 91 -17.95 19.42 -0.83
CA LEU A 91 -18.63 19.31 -2.12
C LEU A 91 -19.72 18.23 -2.11
N LEU A 92 -19.49 17.10 -1.44
CA LEU A 92 -20.45 16.01 -1.33
C LEU A 92 -21.68 16.39 -0.49
N VAL A 93 -21.49 17.14 0.59
CA VAL A 93 -22.59 17.70 1.40
C VAL A 93 -23.40 18.69 0.57
N LEU A 94 -22.74 19.58 -0.17
CA LEU A 94 -23.41 20.53 -1.06
C LEU A 94 -24.19 19.81 -2.18
N TYR A 95 -23.59 18.79 -2.79
CA TYR A 95 -24.24 17.95 -3.81
C TYR A 95 -25.51 17.28 -3.28
N THR A 96 -25.45 16.75 -2.05
CA THR A 96 -26.59 16.11 -1.38
C THR A 96 -27.77 17.06 -1.20
N LEU A 97 -27.54 18.37 -1.06
CA LEU A 97 -28.59 19.39 -0.92
C LEU A 97 -29.08 19.95 -2.27
N LEU A 98 -28.16 20.23 -3.20
CA LEU A 98 -28.50 20.88 -4.46
C LEU A 98 -29.21 19.96 -5.45
N VAL A 99 -28.83 18.68 -5.49
CA VAL A 99 -29.37 17.69 -6.44
C VAL A 99 -30.86 17.41 -6.26
N PRO A 100 -31.39 17.15 -5.05
CA PRO A 100 -32.83 16.96 -4.88
C PRO A 100 -33.63 18.22 -5.23
N LEU A 101 -33.12 19.42 -4.91
CA LEU A 101 -33.76 20.69 -5.28
C LEU A 101 -33.82 20.88 -6.80
N LEU A 102 -32.74 20.55 -7.51
CA LEU A 102 -32.70 20.66 -8.96
C LEU A 102 -33.65 19.68 -9.64
N ILE A 103 -33.71 18.43 -9.15
CA ILE A 103 -34.56 17.39 -9.72
C ILE A 103 -36.04 17.68 -9.49
N GLU A 104 -36.42 18.19 -8.31
CA GLU A 104 -37.80 18.61 -8.01
C GLU A 104 -38.25 19.71 -8.98
N SER A 105 -37.40 20.71 -9.25
CA SER A 105 -37.73 21.80 -10.19
C SER A 105 -37.90 21.35 -11.65
N ARG A 106 -37.43 20.15 -12.02
CA ARG A 106 -37.44 19.64 -13.40
C ARG A 106 -38.38 18.45 -13.61
N CYS A 107 -38.67 17.66 -12.58
CA CYS A 107 -39.55 16.51 -12.70
C CYS A 107 -40.99 16.86 -12.32
N ARG A 108 -41.92 16.58 -13.23
CA ARG A 108 -43.36 16.79 -13.00
C ARG A 108 -44.01 15.65 -12.20
N SER A 109 -43.35 14.50 -12.11
CA SER A 109 -43.79 13.33 -11.34
C SER A 109 -43.01 13.20 -10.02
N GLY A 110 -43.66 13.53 -8.90
CA GLY A 110 -43.09 13.46 -7.56
C GLY A 110 -42.39 12.13 -7.19
N PRO A 111 -42.99 10.93 -7.42
CA PRO A 111 -42.34 9.68 -7.03
C PRO A 111 -41.09 9.37 -7.84
N LEU A 112 -41.07 9.72 -9.14
CA LEU A 112 -39.91 9.50 -10.00
C LEU A 112 -38.77 10.48 -9.68
N ALA A 113 -39.11 11.73 -9.31
CA ALA A 113 -38.16 12.71 -8.80
C ALA A 113 -37.44 12.21 -7.54
N ALA A 114 -38.19 11.62 -6.59
CA ALA A 114 -37.63 11.09 -5.35
C ALA A 114 -36.65 9.94 -5.60
N VAL A 115 -37.03 8.96 -6.45
CA VAL A 115 -36.16 7.81 -6.78
C VAL A 115 -34.89 8.26 -7.50
N LEU A 116 -34.99 9.17 -8.47
CA LEU A 116 -33.82 9.67 -9.20
C LEU A 116 -32.89 10.47 -8.30
N SER A 117 -33.43 11.32 -7.43
CA SER A 117 -32.61 12.12 -6.51
C SER A 117 -31.89 11.25 -5.48
N PHE A 118 -32.57 10.23 -4.94
CA PHE A 118 -31.96 9.23 -4.07
C PHE A 118 -30.83 8.47 -4.77
N LEU A 119 -31.07 7.94 -5.97
CA LEU A 119 -30.08 7.16 -6.71
C LEU A 119 -28.85 8.00 -7.08
N ALA A 120 -29.05 9.26 -7.48
CA ALA A 120 -27.96 10.17 -7.81
C ALA A 120 -27.08 10.48 -6.59
N VAL A 121 -27.68 10.86 -5.46
CA VAL A 121 -26.96 11.11 -4.21
C VAL A 121 -26.25 9.85 -3.73
N PHE A 122 -26.95 8.72 -3.71
CA PHE A 122 -26.41 7.43 -3.27
C PHE A 122 -25.20 6.98 -4.11
N ALA A 123 -25.27 7.11 -5.43
CA ALA A 123 -24.15 6.75 -6.32
C ALA A 123 -22.88 7.58 -6.03
N TYR A 124 -23.03 8.88 -5.76
CA TYR A 124 -21.90 9.74 -5.41
C TYR A 124 -21.32 9.43 -4.03
N TRP A 125 -22.16 9.07 -3.05
CA TRP A 125 -21.70 8.62 -1.74
C TRP A 125 -20.94 7.29 -1.83
N ILE A 126 -21.41 6.33 -2.63
CA ILE A 126 -20.68 5.07 -2.85
C ILE A 126 -19.33 5.34 -3.50
N MET A 127 -19.29 6.16 -4.56
CA MET A 127 -18.03 6.49 -5.24
C MET A 127 -17.02 7.13 -4.28
N ASN A 128 -17.49 8.03 -3.41
CA ASN A 128 -16.65 8.66 -2.40
C ASN A 128 -16.09 7.63 -1.40
N GLU A 129 -16.90 6.66 -0.96
CA GLU A 129 -16.41 5.61 -0.06
C GLU A 129 -15.42 4.66 -0.73
N SER A 130 -15.69 4.25 -1.98
CA SER A 130 -14.74 3.45 -2.77
C SER A 130 -13.41 4.17 -2.99
N ALA A 131 -13.44 5.50 -3.19
CA ALA A 131 -12.21 6.29 -3.29
C ALA A 131 -11.41 6.28 -1.98
N ARG A 132 -12.09 6.34 -0.82
CA ARG A 132 -11.46 6.24 0.50
C ARG A 132 -10.86 4.86 0.76
N GLU A 133 -11.51 3.79 0.32
CA GLU A 133 -10.97 2.42 0.42
C GLU A 133 -9.67 2.25 -0.39
N ILE A 134 -9.58 2.87 -1.57
CA ILE A 134 -8.38 2.81 -2.42
C ILE A 134 -7.24 3.67 -1.85
N GLU A 135 -7.56 4.72 -1.09
CA GLU A 135 -6.58 5.58 -0.42
C GLU A 135 -5.78 4.82 0.65
N ASP A 136 -6.44 3.94 1.41
CA ASP A 136 -5.83 3.14 2.48
C ASP A 136 -5.87 1.62 2.18
N PRO A 137 -5.08 1.13 1.21
CA PRO A 137 -5.21 -0.24 0.69
C PRO A 137 -4.77 -1.34 1.67
N PHE A 138 -4.09 -0.99 2.77
CA PHE A 138 -3.49 -1.96 3.70
C PHE A 138 -4.23 -2.09 5.05
N VAL A 139 -5.27 -1.29 5.28
CA VAL A 139 -5.99 -1.29 6.56
C VAL A 139 -7.07 -2.38 6.60
N TYR A 140 -7.66 -2.73 5.46
CA TYR A 140 -8.84 -3.60 5.36
C TYR A 140 -8.58 -4.96 4.68
N GLY A 141 -7.32 -5.29 4.35
CA GLY A 141 -6.92 -6.50 3.61
C GLY A 141 -6.14 -7.52 4.44
#